data_AF-A0A533YJJ1-F1
#
_entry.id   AF-A0A533YJJ1-F1
#
_cell.length_a   1.000
_cell.length_b   1.000
_cell.length_c   1.000
_cell.angle_alpha   90.00
_cell.angle_beta   90.00
_cell.angle_gamma   90.00
#
_symmetry.space_group_name_H-M   'P 1'
#
loop_
_entity.id
_entity.type
_entity.pdbx_description
1 polymer ?
#
loop_
_entity_poly.entity_id
_entity_poly.type
_entity_poly.pdbx_seq_one_letter_code
_entity_poly.pdbx_strand_id
1 'polypeptide(L)'
;ELFEARKPKEHAIINEIDGTVEFGGYVKGMRKIVVRNDMGDTKEYLIPKGKHINVQEGDWVKAGEPLMDGSANPHDILDIKGPKELQKYLVDEVQEVYRLQGVTINDKHIEIIVRQMLRKVRVEDPGDTDFLAGSQVDKFVFAEENEKVVAKGGKPAMAKPVLLGITRAALTTESFISAASFQETTRVLTEAAINGKIDHLLGLKENVIVGRLIPAGTGLADYRDTFVLDQEEKEAPPPLAEPEASSSTALVGEAGT
;
A
#
# COMPACT_ATOMS: atom_id res chain seq x y z
N GLU A 1 -14.56 13.42 7.52
CA GLU A 1 -14.82 11.99 7.78
C GLU A 1 -14.18 11.09 6.73
N LEU A 2 -14.28 11.46 5.44
CA LEU A 2 -13.65 10.75 4.31
C LEU A 2 -12.15 10.46 4.51
N PHE A 3 -11.33 11.47 4.79
CA PHE A 3 -9.88 11.27 5.02
C PHE A 3 -9.54 10.45 6.26
N GLU A 4 -10.46 10.30 7.20
CA GLU A 4 -10.26 9.43 8.37
C GLU A 4 -10.78 8.01 8.13
N ALA A 5 -11.25 7.70 6.92
CA ALA A 5 -11.84 6.41 6.55
C ALA A 5 -12.89 5.93 7.56
N ARG A 6 -13.66 6.86 8.15
CA ARG A 6 -14.67 6.54 9.14
C ARG A 6 -15.86 5.88 8.47
N LYS A 7 -16.42 4.86 9.12
CA LYS A 7 -17.68 4.26 8.69
C LYS A 7 -18.82 5.26 8.94
N PRO A 8 -19.63 5.59 7.92
CA PRO A 8 -20.81 6.43 8.10
C PRO A 8 -21.78 5.78 9.10
N LYS A 9 -22.49 6.61 9.88
CA LYS A 9 -23.50 6.13 10.83
C LYS A 9 -24.65 5.42 10.11
N GLU A 10 -25.09 5.98 9.00
CA GLU A 10 -26.08 5.39 8.10
C GLU A 10 -25.40 5.10 6.77
N HIS A 11 -24.87 3.89 6.62
CA HIS A 11 -24.26 3.46 5.36
C HIS A 11 -25.23 2.60 4.56
N ALA A 12 -25.14 2.72 3.25
CA ALA A 12 -25.81 1.79 2.34
C ALA A 12 -25.17 0.41 2.48
N ILE A 13 -26.00 -0.63 2.53
CA ILE A 13 -25.54 -2.01 2.40
C ILE A 13 -25.39 -2.30 0.92
N ILE A 14 -24.20 -2.69 0.53
CA ILE A 14 -23.81 -2.98 -0.85
C ILE A 14 -23.75 -4.50 -1.03
N ASN A 15 -24.19 -5.01 -2.18
CA ASN A 15 -24.05 -6.43 -2.49
C ASN A 15 -22.61 -6.81 -2.88
N GLU A 16 -22.16 -7.98 -2.44
CA GLU A 16 -20.83 -8.51 -2.73
C GLU A 16 -20.78 -9.41 -3.97
N ILE A 17 -21.93 -9.91 -4.42
CA ILE A 17 -22.04 -10.83 -5.55
C ILE A 17 -23.06 -10.34 -6.57
N ASP A 18 -22.81 -10.65 -7.83
CA ASP A 18 -23.80 -10.53 -8.91
C ASP A 18 -24.91 -11.57 -8.68
N GLY A 19 -26.16 -11.21 -8.97
CA GLY A 19 -27.24 -12.17 -8.88
C GLY A 19 -28.64 -11.57 -8.78
N THR A 20 -29.62 -12.44 -8.59
CA THR A 20 -31.02 -12.07 -8.43
C THR A 20 -31.38 -11.91 -6.96
N VAL A 21 -32.18 -10.89 -6.66
CA VAL A 21 -32.65 -10.54 -5.32
C VAL A 21 -33.88 -11.35 -4.94
N GLU A 22 -33.82 -12.01 -3.77
CA GLU A 22 -34.92 -12.73 -3.13
C GLU A 22 -35.16 -12.19 -1.71
N PHE A 23 -36.41 -12.08 -1.26
CA PHE A 23 -36.71 -11.58 0.09
C PHE A 23 -36.92 -12.73 1.09
N GLY A 24 -35.98 -12.88 2.03
CA GLY A 24 -35.97 -13.94 3.04
C GLY A 24 -36.81 -13.67 4.29
N GLY A 25 -37.81 -12.77 4.22
CA GLY A 25 -38.68 -12.41 5.34
C GLY A 25 -38.03 -11.48 6.38
N TYR A 26 -38.43 -11.64 7.66
CA TYR A 26 -37.96 -10.78 8.76
C TYR A 26 -37.31 -11.60 9.88
N VAL A 27 -36.11 -11.19 10.31
CA VAL A 27 -35.37 -11.80 11.42
C VAL A 27 -35.04 -10.71 12.42
N LYS A 28 -35.50 -10.86 13.68
CA LYS A 28 -35.21 -9.92 14.79
C LYS A 28 -35.47 -8.44 14.46
N GLY A 29 -36.55 -8.15 13.73
CA GLY A 29 -36.89 -6.77 13.34
C GLY A 29 -36.10 -6.21 12.16
N MET A 30 -35.24 -7.01 11.53
CA MET A 30 -34.53 -6.70 10.28
C MET A 30 -35.16 -7.48 9.13
N ARG A 31 -35.25 -6.87 7.94
CA ARG A 31 -35.64 -7.52 6.70
C ARG A 31 -34.44 -8.24 6.12
N LYS A 32 -34.60 -9.51 5.76
CA LYS A 32 -33.55 -10.32 5.15
C LYS A 32 -33.67 -10.22 3.63
N ILE A 33 -32.61 -9.78 2.98
CA ILE A 33 -32.46 -9.83 1.52
C ILE A 33 -31.42 -10.89 1.20
N VAL A 34 -31.71 -11.73 0.22
CA VAL A 34 -30.82 -12.79 -0.23
C VAL A 34 -30.49 -12.50 -1.70
N VAL A 35 -29.21 -12.45 -2.04
CA VAL A 35 -28.78 -12.39 -3.45
C VAL A 35 -28.28 -13.77 -3.82
N ARG A 36 -28.80 -14.34 -4.90
CA ARG A 36 -28.40 -15.65 -5.43
C ARG A 36 -27.80 -15.48 -6.82
N ASN A 37 -26.61 -16.03 -7.02
CA ASN A 37 -25.96 -16.07 -8.32
C ASN A 37 -26.30 -17.39 -9.07
N ASP A 38 -26.12 -17.39 -10.39
CA ASP A 38 -26.41 -18.55 -11.25
C ASP A 38 -25.50 -19.76 -10.92
N MET A 39 -24.36 -19.51 -10.28
CA MET A 39 -23.41 -20.54 -9.82
C MET A 39 -23.82 -21.20 -8.48
N GLY A 40 -24.95 -20.81 -7.89
CA GLY A 40 -25.45 -21.36 -6.62
C GLY A 40 -24.96 -20.62 -5.37
N ASP A 41 -24.04 -19.67 -5.52
CA ASP A 41 -23.59 -18.82 -4.41
C ASP A 41 -24.74 -17.95 -3.91
N THR A 42 -24.91 -17.93 -2.59
CA THR A 42 -26.00 -17.20 -1.94
C THR A 42 -25.43 -16.33 -0.82
N LYS A 43 -25.70 -15.02 -0.87
CA LYS A 43 -25.30 -14.04 0.15
C LYS A 43 -26.53 -13.44 0.81
N GLU A 44 -26.50 -13.34 2.13
CA GLU A 44 -27.59 -12.82 2.94
C GLU A 44 -27.23 -11.45 3.53
N TYR A 45 -28.15 -10.49 3.41
CA TYR A 45 -28.02 -9.13 3.90
C TYR A 45 -29.19 -8.82 4.84
N LEU A 46 -28.90 -8.14 5.96
CA LEU A 46 -29.90 -7.76 6.96
C LEU A 46 -30.10 -6.26 6.96
N ILE A 47 -31.30 -5.83 6.62
CA ILE A 47 -31.69 -4.41 6.50
C ILE A 47 -32.62 -4.04 7.66
N PRO A 48 -32.31 -2.99 8.46
CA PRO A 48 -33.23 -2.53 9.50
C PRO A 48 -34.62 -2.16 8.96
N LYS A 49 -35.68 -2.56 9.67
CA LYS A 49 -37.05 -2.12 9.33
C LYS A 49 -37.15 -0.59 9.37
N GLY A 50 -37.78 -0.01 8.36
CA GLY A 50 -37.98 1.45 8.25
C GLY A 50 -36.99 2.17 7.35
N LYS A 51 -35.95 1.47 6.85
CA LYS A 51 -35.07 2.00 5.79
C LYS A 51 -35.66 1.70 4.42
N HIS A 52 -35.46 2.63 3.48
CA HIS A 52 -35.89 2.49 2.10
C HIS A 52 -34.95 1.52 1.36
N ILE A 53 -35.55 0.61 0.60
CA ILE A 53 -34.84 -0.43 -0.16
C ILE A 53 -34.92 -0.03 -1.63
N ASN A 54 -33.78 -0.07 -2.30
CA ASN A 54 -33.64 0.43 -3.67
C ASN A 54 -33.93 -0.64 -4.73
N VAL A 55 -34.08 -1.89 -4.30
CA VAL A 55 -34.25 -3.08 -5.14
C VAL A 55 -35.58 -3.76 -4.89
N GLN A 56 -36.14 -4.41 -5.91
CA GLN A 56 -37.33 -5.24 -5.84
C GLN A 56 -36.98 -6.73 -5.87
N GLU A 57 -37.93 -7.57 -5.46
CA GLU A 57 -37.78 -9.02 -5.54
C GLU A 57 -37.81 -9.46 -7.01
N GLY A 58 -36.81 -10.24 -7.43
CA GLY A 58 -36.60 -10.63 -8.82
C GLY A 58 -35.67 -9.70 -9.61
N ASP A 59 -35.24 -8.56 -9.05
CA ASP A 59 -34.27 -7.69 -9.72
C ASP A 59 -32.90 -8.37 -9.80
N TRP A 60 -32.19 -8.13 -10.91
CA TRP A 60 -30.81 -8.55 -11.08
C TRP A 60 -29.88 -7.39 -10.71
N VAL A 61 -28.97 -7.62 -9.77
CA VAL A 61 -28.05 -6.62 -9.22
C VAL A 61 -26.60 -7.02 -9.47
N LYS A 62 -25.75 -6.02 -9.75
CA LYS A 62 -24.30 -6.23 -9.89
C LYS A 62 -23.59 -6.03 -8.56
N ALA A 63 -22.52 -6.78 -8.31
CA ALA A 63 -21.66 -6.61 -7.15
C ALA A 63 -21.22 -5.15 -7.04
N GLY A 64 -21.45 -4.56 -5.88
CA GLY A 64 -21.13 -3.18 -5.62
C GLY A 64 -22.31 -2.20 -5.78
N GLU A 65 -23.52 -2.67 -6.03
CA GLU A 65 -24.75 -1.88 -6.06
C GLU A 65 -25.41 -1.77 -4.66
N PRO A 66 -25.91 -0.59 -4.28
CA PRO A 66 -26.54 -0.39 -2.99
C PRO A 66 -27.95 -1.00 -2.94
N LEU A 67 -28.19 -1.87 -1.96
CA LEU A 67 -29.49 -2.49 -1.70
C LEU A 67 -30.44 -1.57 -0.91
N MET A 68 -29.88 -0.58 -0.19
CA MET A 68 -30.63 0.43 0.56
C MET A 68 -30.04 1.83 0.37
N ASP A 69 -30.83 2.83 0.71
CA ASP A 69 -30.34 4.21 0.82
C ASP A 69 -29.35 4.39 1.98
N GLY A 70 -28.34 5.21 1.74
CA GLY A 70 -27.32 5.57 2.71
C GLY A 70 -26.02 5.99 2.01
N SER A 71 -25.08 6.51 2.79
CA SER A 71 -23.76 6.83 2.25
C SER A 71 -22.97 5.55 1.96
N ALA A 72 -22.19 5.51 0.89
CA ALA A 72 -21.34 4.35 0.63
C ALA A 72 -20.25 4.24 1.71
N ASN A 73 -19.99 3.03 2.19
CA ASN A 73 -18.92 2.76 3.13
C ASN A 73 -17.62 2.49 2.35
N PRO A 74 -16.54 3.28 2.54
CA PRO A 74 -15.28 3.11 1.83
C PRO A 74 -14.64 1.72 1.99
N HIS A 75 -14.85 1.06 3.13
CA HIS A 75 -14.31 -0.28 3.38
C HIS A 75 -14.99 -1.33 2.52
N ASP A 76 -16.31 -1.22 2.36
CA ASP A 76 -17.08 -2.19 1.57
C ASP A 76 -16.77 -2.02 0.07
N ILE A 77 -16.55 -0.77 -0.38
CA ILE A 77 -16.08 -0.48 -1.74
C ILE A 77 -14.70 -1.11 -1.99
N LEU A 78 -13.78 -1.04 -1.01
CA LEU A 78 -12.46 -1.65 -1.14
C LEU A 78 -12.55 -3.16 -1.34
N ASP A 79 -13.36 -3.82 -0.52
CA ASP A 79 -13.46 -5.28 -0.48
C ASP A 79 -14.17 -5.82 -1.72
N ILE A 80 -15.14 -5.09 -2.26
CA ILE A 80 -15.97 -5.54 -3.40
C ILE A 80 -15.41 -5.08 -4.75
N LYS A 81 -15.13 -3.77 -4.90
CA LYS A 81 -14.73 -3.16 -6.18
C LYS A 81 -13.22 -2.97 -6.31
N GLY A 82 -12.47 -3.13 -5.22
CA GLY A 82 -11.02 -3.00 -5.21
C GLY A 82 -10.50 -1.56 -5.05
N PRO A 83 -9.16 -1.41 -4.99
CA PRO A 83 -8.52 -0.14 -4.60
C PRO A 83 -8.70 0.98 -5.63
N LYS A 84 -8.83 0.65 -6.92
CA LYS A 84 -8.96 1.64 -7.99
C LYS A 84 -10.31 2.35 -7.95
N GLU A 85 -11.39 1.59 -7.78
CA GLU A 85 -12.74 2.15 -7.65
C GLU A 85 -12.88 2.93 -6.34
N LEU A 86 -12.27 2.44 -5.25
CA LEU A 86 -12.22 3.21 -4.01
C LEU A 86 -11.48 4.55 -4.17
N GLN A 87 -10.34 4.57 -4.88
CA GLN A 87 -9.59 5.80 -5.11
C GLN A 87 -10.44 6.83 -5.84
N LYS A 88 -11.12 6.40 -6.91
CA LYS A 88 -12.03 7.25 -7.67
C LYS A 88 -13.15 7.78 -6.78
N TYR A 89 -13.80 6.90 -6.04
CA TYR A 89 -14.87 7.27 -5.09
C TYR A 89 -14.42 8.34 -4.09
N LEU A 90 -13.25 8.16 -3.45
CA LEU A 90 -12.73 9.12 -2.47
C LEU A 90 -12.37 10.47 -3.09
N VAL A 91 -11.83 10.47 -4.31
CA VAL A 91 -11.51 11.71 -5.03
C VAL A 91 -12.79 12.46 -5.38
N ASP A 92 -13.77 11.78 -5.97
CA ASP A 92 -15.04 12.37 -6.39
C ASP A 92 -15.81 12.98 -5.19
N GLU A 93 -15.95 12.22 -4.09
CA GLU A 93 -16.66 12.67 -2.87
C GLU A 93 -15.99 13.87 -2.20
N VAL A 94 -14.66 13.86 -2.09
CA VAL A 94 -13.94 15.01 -1.51
C VAL A 94 -14.08 16.22 -2.43
N GLN A 95 -13.99 16.00 -3.73
CA GLN A 95 -14.06 17.06 -4.73
C GLN A 95 -15.46 17.70 -4.79
N GLU A 96 -16.53 16.92 -4.63
CA GLU A 96 -17.90 17.43 -4.54
C GLU A 96 -18.08 18.42 -3.39
N VAL A 97 -17.51 18.12 -2.21
CA VAL A 97 -17.55 19.03 -1.06
C VAL A 97 -16.83 20.35 -1.34
N TYR A 98 -15.65 20.30 -1.97
CA TYR A 98 -14.92 21.52 -2.33
C TYR A 98 -15.65 22.33 -3.42
N ARG A 99 -16.19 21.66 -4.44
CA ARG A 99 -16.99 22.30 -5.50
C ARG A 99 -18.23 22.98 -4.93
N LEU A 100 -18.92 22.34 -3.98
CA LEU A 100 -20.09 22.92 -3.31
C LEU A 100 -19.74 24.21 -2.55
N GLN A 101 -18.52 24.30 -2.01
CA GLN A 101 -18.00 25.50 -1.36
C GLN A 101 -17.40 26.54 -2.33
N GLY A 102 -17.43 26.27 -3.64
CA GLY A 102 -16.88 27.15 -4.67
C GLY A 102 -15.35 27.17 -4.70
N VAL A 103 -14.67 26.20 -4.06
CA VAL A 103 -13.22 26.09 -4.04
C VAL A 103 -12.77 25.15 -5.15
N THR A 104 -11.81 25.61 -5.96
CA THR A 104 -11.20 24.78 -7.00
C THR A 104 -9.88 24.19 -6.49
N ILE A 105 -9.78 22.87 -6.53
CA ILE A 105 -8.55 22.12 -6.20
C ILE A 105 -8.31 21.08 -7.29
N ASN A 106 -7.05 20.88 -7.66
CA ASN A 106 -6.68 19.85 -8.63
C ASN A 106 -6.73 18.46 -7.99
N ASP A 107 -7.37 17.51 -8.66
CA ASP A 107 -7.57 16.14 -8.19
C ASP A 107 -6.26 15.45 -7.78
N LYS A 108 -5.13 15.79 -8.43
CA LYS A 108 -3.79 15.27 -8.10
C LYS A 108 -3.43 15.42 -6.62
N HIS A 109 -3.86 16.50 -5.97
CA HIS A 109 -3.59 16.70 -4.54
C HIS A 109 -4.33 15.68 -3.69
N ILE A 110 -5.58 15.39 -4.02
CA ILE A 110 -6.41 14.43 -3.31
C ILE A 110 -5.90 13.01 -3.60
N GLU A 111 -5.54 12.70 -4.84
CA GLU A 111 -4.96 11.41 -5.23
C GLU A 111 -3.69 11.07 -4.45
N ILE A 112 -2.80 12.06 -4.22
CA ILE A 112 -1.58 11.86 -3.41
C ILE A 112 -1.94 11.49 -1.97
N ILE A 113 -2.97 12.10 -1.39
CA ILE A 113 -3.43 11.79 -0.03
C ILE A 113 -4.04 10.39 0.01
N VAL A 114 -4.95 10.07 -0.91
CA VAL A 114 -5.60 8.75 -0.98
C VAL A 114 -4.58 7.64 -1.24
N ARG A 115 -3.52 7.92 -2.01
CA ARG A 115 -2.39 7.00 -2.19
C ARG A 115 -1.72 6.65 -0.86
N GLN A 116 -1.58 7.59 0.08
CA GLN A 116 -1.04 7.32 1.41
C GLN A 116 -2.01 6.53 2.28
N MET A 117 -3.32 6.76 2.15
CA MET A 117 -4.35 6.01 2.86
C MET A 117 -4.40 4.51 2.46
N LEU A 118 -3.97 4.18 1.24
CA LEU A 118 -3.90 2.82 0.67
C LEU A 118 -2.46 2.29 0.56
N ARG A 119 -1.58 2.70 1.48
CA ARG A 119 -0.17 2.32 1.47
C ARG A 119 0.10 0.95 2.10
N LYS A 120 -0.78 0.48 3.00
CA LYS A 120 -0.60 -0.77 3.75
C LYS A 120 -1.46 -1.90 3.18
N VAL A 121 -0.96 -3.11 3.31
CA VAL A 121 -1.68 -4.36 3.03
C VAL A 121 -1.68 -5.24 4.29
N ARG A 122 -2.73 -6.02 4.49
CA ARG A 122 -2.83 -7.02 5.56
C ARG A 122 -2.55 -8.39 4.98
N VAL A 123 -1.57 -9.08 5.54
CA VAL A 123 -1.20 -10.44 5.13
C VAL A 123 -2.30 -11.40 5.54
N GLU A 124 -2.83 -12.18 4.60
CA GLU A 124 -3.78 -13.26 4.85
C GLU A 124 -3.05 -14.59 4.98
N ASP A 125 -2.21 -14.90 4.00
CA ASP A 125 -1.37 -16.09 3.97
C ASP A 125 0.09 -15.65 3.80
N PRO A 126 0.99 -15.95 4.74
CA PRO A 126 2.40 -15.59 4.59
C PRO A 126 3.14 -16.43 3.55
N GLY A 127 2.61 -17.58 3.10
CA GLY A 127 3.34 -18.46 2.19
C GLY A 127 4.71 -18.85 2.76
N ASP A 128 5.76 -18.69 1.95
CA ASP A 128 7.15 -18.95 2.35
C ASP A 128 7.93 -17.65 2.69
N THR A 129 7.24 -16.52 2.92
CA THR A 129 7.88 -15.26 3.33
C THR A 129 8.03 -15.17 4.86
N ASP A 130 8.82 -14.21 5.32
CA ASP A 130 9.00 -13.91 6.75
C ASP A 130 7.83 -13.11 7.36
N PHE A 131 6.72 -12.93 6.63
CA PHE A 131 5.58 -12.17 7.14
C PHE A 131 4.76 -12.97 8.17
N LEU A 132 4.10 -12.23 9.06
CA LEU A 132 3.15 -12.80 10.00
C LEU A 132 1.72 -12.64 9.47
N ALA A 133 0.93 -13.71 9.53
CA ALA A 133 -0.49 -13.66 9.19
C ALA A 133 -1.21 -12.60 10.04
N GLY A 134 -2.03 -11.76 9.41
CA GLY A 134 -2.74 -10.64 10.04
C GLY A 134 -1.90 -9.37 10.25
N SER A 135 -0.58 -9.41 10.03
CA SER A 135 0.26 -8.21 10.12
C SER A 135 -0.04 -7.22 8.99
N GLN A 136 0.18 -5.92 9.27
CA GLN A 136 0.06 -4.86 8.28
C GLN A 136 1.44 -4.38 7.85
N VAL A 137 1.74 -4.55 6.57
CA VAL A 137 3.04 -4.23 5.99
C VAL A 137 2.88 -3.18 4.88
N ASP A 138 3.95 -2.47 4.57
CA ASP A 138 3.96 -1.56 3.43
C ASP A 138 3.81 -2.37 2.13
N LYS A 139 2.96 -1.90 1.22
CA LYS A 139 2.68 -2.61 -0.03
C LYS A 139 3.92 -2.77 -0.92
N PHE A 140 4.88 -1.84 -0.85
CA PHE A 140 6.10 -1.92 -1.65
C PHE A 140 7.06 -2.96 -1.07
N VAL A 141 7.24 -2.96 0.25
CA VAL A 141 8.02 -3.99 0.97
C VAL A 141 7.42 -5.38 0.75
N PHE A 142 6.09 -5.49 0.81
CA PHE A 142 5.38 -6.74 0.53
C PHE A 142 5.62 -7.25 -0.89
N ALA A 143 5.56 -6.36 -1.88
CA ALA A 143 5.81 -6.72 -3.27
C ALA A 143 7.26 -7.17 -3.51
N GLU A 144 8.22 -6.44 -2.94
CA GLU A 144 9.65 -6.75 -3.06
C GLU A 144 9.99 -8.11 -2.42
N GLU A 145 9.46 -8.39 -1.23
CA GLU A 145 9.72 -9.67 -0.55
C GLU A 145 9.09 -10.85 -1.30
N ASN A 146 7.87 -10.67 -1.82
CA ASN A 146 7.24 -11.67 -2.67
C ASN A 146 8.05 -11.94 -3.95
N GLU A 147 8.60 -10.91 -4.58
CA GLU A 147 9.44 -11.06 -5.76
C GLU A 147 10.70 -11.89 -5.45
N LYS A 148 11.34 -11.65 -4.29
CA LYS A 148 12.49 -12.45 -3.81
C LYS A 148 12.13 -13.91 -3.58
N VAL A 149 10.99 -14.19 -2.96
CA VAL A 149 10.56 -15.57 -2.67
C VAL A 149 10.20 -16.32 -3.96
N VAL A 150 9.50 -15.66 -4.89
CA VAL A 150 9.18 -16.24 -6.20
C VAL A 150 10.45 -16.53 -7.00
N ALA A 151 11.44 -15.64 -6.97
CA ALA A 151 12.74 -15.87 -7.63
C ALA A 151 13.49 -17.10 -7.07
N LYS A 152 13.26 -17.45 -5.80
CA LYS A 152 13.79 -18.66 -5.16
C LYS A 152 12.92 -19.90 -5.40
N GLY A 153 11.80 -19.77 -6.12
CA GLY A 153 10.85 -20.86 -6.39
C GLY A 153 9.88 -21.17 -5.24
N GLY A 154 9.79 -20.29 -4.23
CA GLY A 154 8.86 -20.44 -3.11
C GLY A 154 7.45 -19.91 -3.42
N LYS A 155 6.53 -20.14 -2.48
CA LYS A 155 5.16 -19.63 -2.54
C LYS A 155 5.11 -18.18 -2.04
N PRO A 156 4.63 -17.22 -2.85
CA PRO A 156 4.48 -15.83 -2.41
C PRO A 156 3.39 -15.70 -1.34
N ALA A 157 3.52 -14.68 -0.50
CA ALA A 157 2.47 -14.30 0.43
C ALA A 157 1.25 -13.71 -0.28
N MET A 158 0.06 -13.94 0.28
CA MET A 158 -1.20 -13.31 -0.12
C MET A 158 -1.59 -12.24 0.90
N ALA A 159 -2.06 -11.09 0.41
CA ALA A 159 -2.50 -9.99 1.26
C ALA A 159 -3.69 -9.26 0.64
N LYS A 160 -4.48 -8.61 1.49
CA LYS A 160 -5.54 -7.69 1.07
C LYS A 160 -5.15 -6.24 1.34
N PRO A 161 -5.51 -5.30 0.45
CA PRO A 161 -5.31 -3.88 0.70
C PRO A 161 -6.08 -3.45 1.95
N VAL A 162 -5.54 -2.48 2.69
CA VAL A 162 -6.22 -1.91 3.86
C VAL A 162 -6.34 -0.40 3.67
N LEU A 163 -7.55 0.11 3.84
CA LEU A 163 -7.80 1.54 3.91
C LEU A 163 -7.56 2.05 5.33
N LEU A 164 -6.59 2.95 5.49
CA LEU A 164 -6.31 3.63 6.75
C LEU A 164 -6.68 5.11 6.66
N GLY A 165 -7.28 5.65 7.72
CA GLY A 165 -7.44 7.10 7.88
C GLY A 165 -6.08 7.80 7.99
N ILE A 166 -5.99 9.06 7.59
CA ILE A 166 -4.73 9.82 7.54
C ILE A 166 -4.01 9.85 8.90
N THR A 167 -4.76 9.95 10.02
CA THR A 167 -4.17 9.94 11.36
C THR A 167 -3.50 8.60 11.67
N ARG A 168 -4.18 7.47 11.37
CA ARG A 168 -3.59 6.14 11.54
C ARG A 168 -2.44 5.89 10.58
N ALA A 169 -2.58 6.28 9.32
CA ALA A 169 -1.53 6.15 8.32
C ALA A 169 -0.24 6.88 8.76
N ALA A 170 -0.38 8.08 9.32
CA ALA A 170 0.73 8.89 9.84
C ALA A 170 1.39 8.30 11.11
N LEU A 171 0.65 7.58 11.96
CA LEU A 171 1.21 6.89 13.13
C LEU A 171 1.90 5.57 12.76
N THR A 172 1.53 4.96 11.62
CA THR A 172 2.10 3.69 11.13
C THR A 172 3.28 3.87 10.18
N THR A 173 3.94 5.04 10.20
CA THR A 173 5.17 5.28 9.45
C THR A 173 6.32 4.44 10.00
N GLU A 174 7.30 4.12 9.16
CA GLU A 174 8.46 3.32 9.58
C GLU A 174 9.37 4.08 10.55
N SER A 175 9.53 5.38 10.33
CA SER A 175 10.23 6.23 11.27
C SER A 175 9.45 6.44 12.54
N PHE A 176 10.03 5.98 13.65
CA PHE A 176 9.49 6.23 14.97
C PHE A 176 9.72 7.68 15.41
N ILE A 177 10.76 8.36 14.89
CA ILE A 177 11.01 9.79 15.17
C ILE A 177 9.89 10.64 14.56
N SER A 178 9.56 10.39 13.29
CA SER A 178 8.46 11.05 12.61
C SER A 178 7.11 10.73 13.25
N ALA A 179 6.84 9.47 13.60
CA ALA A 179 5.60 9.07 14.26
C ALA A 179 5.45 9.71 15.65
N ALA A 180 6.52 9.71 16.47
CA ALA A 180 6.52 10.28 17.81
C ALA A 180 6.33 11.80 17.83
N SER A 181 6.74 12.49 16.76
CA SER A 181 6.52 13.93 16.58
C SER A 181 5.07 14.30 16.22
N PHE A 182 4.27 13.33 15.75
CA PHE A 182 2.89 13.58 15.36
C PHE A 182 1.95 13.50 16.56
N GLN A 183 1.78 12.31 17.14
CA GLN A 183 0.94 12.05 18.31
C GLN A 183 1.45 10.82 19.08
N GLU A 184 0.89 10.55 20.27
CA GLU A 184 1.12 9.33 21.05
C GLU A 184 2.62 9.05 21.38
N THR A 185 3.40 10.10 21.60
CA THR A 185 4.87 10.07 21.78
C THR A 185 5.34 8.99 22.77
N THR A 186 4.71 8.88 23.94
CA THR A 186 5.08 7.88 24.96
C THR A 186 4.91 6.45 24.44
N ARG A 187 3.81 6.15 23.75
CA ARG A 187 3.52 4.82 23.21
C ARG A 187 4.52 4.46 22.11
N VAL A 188 4.74 5.38 21.17
CA VAL A 188 5.63 5.18 20.02
C VAL A 188 7.07 4.94 20.46
N LEU A 189 7.60 5.76 21.39
CA LEU A 189 8.97 5.61 21.88
C LEU A 189 9.16 4.33 22.70
N THR A 190 8.17 3.95 23.52
CA THR A 190 8.22 2.70 24.29
C THR A 190 8.26 1.48 23.37
N GLU A 191 7.41 1.46 22.35
CA GLU A 191 7.36 0.37 21.37
C GLU A 191 8.66 0.30 20.55
N ALA A 192 9.21 1.45 20.16
CA ALA A 192 10.50 1.50 19.46
C ALA A 192 11.65 0.98 20.33
N ALA A 193 11.69 1.34 21.62
CA ALA A 193 12.70 0.89 22.56
C ALA A 193 12.62 -0.62 22.83
N ILE A 194 11.41 -1.17 23.03
CA ILE A 194 11.19 -2.61 23.25
C ILE A 194 11.65 -3.42 22.04
N ASN A 195 11.36 -2.95 20.83
CA ASN A 195 11.72 -3.64 19.59
C ASN A 195 13.14 -3.33 19.09
N GLY A 196 13.89 -2.44 19.77
CA GLY A 196 15.20 -1.98 19.31
C GLY A 196 15.17 -1.36 17.91
N LYS A 197 14.11 -0.61 17.55
CA LYS A 197 13.94 -0.05 16.21
C LYS A 197 15.06 0.94 15.88
N ILE A 198 15.56 0.86 14.65
CA ILE A 198 16.54 1.79 14.09
C ILE A 198 15.82 2.70 13.09
N ASP A 199 16.09 4.00 13.17
CA ASP A 199 15.56 4.98 12.23
C ASP A 199 16.64 5.34 11.20
N HIS A 200 16.32 5.17 9.92
CA HIS A 200 17.27 5.39 8.83
C HIS A 200 17.25 6.84 8.29
N LEU A 201 16.43 7.74 8.86
CA LEU A 201 16.38 9.16 8.49
C LEU A 201 16.13 9.38 6.99
N LEU A 202 15.24 8.60 6.39
CA LEU A 202 14.88 8.70 4.97
C LEU A 202 13.72 9.68 4.73
N GLY A 203 13.07 10.13 5.80
CA GLY A 203 11.90 11.01 5.75
C GLY A 203 12.25 12.50 5.85
N LEU A 204 11.28 13.34 5.51
CA LEU A 204 11.42 14.79 5.62
C LEU A 204 11.47 15.25 7.08
N LYS A 205 10.56 14.74 7.93
CA LYS A 205 10.41 15.20 9.32
C LYS A 205 11.60 14.79 10.20
N GLU A 206 12.08 13.55 10.08
CA GLU A 206 13.27 13.09 10.79
C GLU A 206 14.46 14.02 10.58
N ASN A 207 14.75 14.34 9.31
CA ASN A 207 15.90 15.15 8.96
C ASN A 207 15.77 16.59 9.46
N VAL A 208 14.56 17.16 9.41
CA VAL A 208 14.31 18.49 10.02
C VAL A 208 14.54 18.47 11.52
N ILE A 209 14.08 17.42 12.23
CA ILE A 209 14.23 17.31 13.70
C ILE A 209 15.71 17.16 14.09
N VAL A 210 16.47 16.38 13.32
CA VAL A 210 17.90 16.13 13.58
C VAL A 210 18.79 17.28 13.08
N GLY A 211 18.29 18.14 12.20
CA GLY A 211 19.05 19.27 11.63
C GLY A 211 19.88 18.91 10.40
N ARG A 212 19.53 17.83 9.68
CA ARG A 212 20.13 17.45 8.39
C ARG A 212 19.35 18.04 7.23
N LEU A 213 19.99 18.13 6.06
CA LEU A 213 19.29 18.47 4.82
C LEU A 213 18.20 17.43 4.53
N ILE A 214 17.01 17.92 4.16
CA ILE A 214 15.89 17.05 3.80
C ILE A 214 16.14 16.37 2.44
N PRO A 215 15.65 15.13 2.24
CA PRO A 215 15.76 14.40 0.98
C PRO A 215 14.79 14.92 -0.10
N ALA A 216 14.71 16.23 -0.27
CA ALA A 216 13.87 16.91 -1.26
C ALA A 216 14.49 18.24 -1.69
N GLY A 217 14.11 18.72 -2.88
CA GLY A 217 14.63 19.97 -3.42
C GLY A 217 16.15 19.92 -3.61
N THR A 218 16.87 20.89 -3.05
CA THR A 218 18.33 20.99 -3.13
C THR A 218 19.07 19.90 -2.36
N GLY A 219 18.45 19.32 -1.31
CA GLY A 219 19.05 18.25 -0.53
C GLY A 219 18.99 16.88 -1.20
N LEU A 220 18.28 16.73 -2.33
CA LEU A 220 18.11 15.44 -2.99
C LEU A 220 19.42 14.84 -3.55
N ALA A 221 20.39 15.67 -3.92
CA ALA A 221 21.68 15.22 -4.46
C ALA A 221 22.40 14.28 -3.47
N ASP A 222 22.47 14.68 -2.21
CA ASP A 222 23.16 13.93 -1.14
C ASP A 222 22.54 12.55 -0.87
N TYR A 223 21.27 12.32 -1.26
CA TYR A 223 20.57 11.04 -1.08
C TYR A 223 20.50 10.20 -2.36
N ARG A 224 20.76 10.77 -3.53
CA ARG A 224 20.80 10.03 -4.81
C ARG A 224 22.05 9.16 -4.92
N ASP A 225 23.16 9.64 -4.40
CA ASP A 225 24.47 9.01 -4.57
C ASP A 225 24.74 7.86 -3.56
N THR A 226 23.77 7.51 -2.70
CA THR A 226 23.93 6.44 -1.69
C THR A 226 23.37 5.09 -2.15
N PHE A 227 22.58 5.04 -3.23
CA PHE A 227 22.05 3.79 -3.80
C PHE A 227 22.51 3.60 -5.25
N VAL A 228 23.83 3.51 -5.43
CA VAL A 228 24.39 2.81 -6.59
C VAL A 228 24.87 1.46 -6.08
N LEU A 229 24.05 0.42 -6.25
CA LEU A 229 24.60 -0.93 -6.29
C LEU A 229 25.34 -1.04 -7.61
N ASP A 230 26.66 -0.79 -7.60
CA ASP A 230 27.50 -1.05 -8.75
C ASP A 230 27.40 -2.54 -9.10
N GLN A 231 26.63 -2.85 -10.14
CA GLN A 231 26.58 -4.20 -10.72
C GLN A 231 27.75 -4.45 -11.69
N GLU A 232 28.70 -3.52 -11.83
CA GLU A 232 29.76 -3.57 -12.85
C GLU A 232 31.16 -3.92 -12.33
N GLU A 233 31.37 -4.24 -11.05
CA GLU A 233 32.68 -4.71 -10.55
C GLU A 233 32.87 -6.24 -10.58
N LYS A 234 32.11 -6.97 -11.42
CA LYS A 234 32.47 -8.33 -11.81
C LYS A 234 33.13 -8.31 -13.19
N GLU A 235 34.45 -8.57 -13.17
CA GLU A 235 35.32 -8.89 -14.31
C GLU A 235 35.84 -7.72 -15.16
N ALA A 236 36.71 -6.90 -14.57
CA ALA A 236 37.85 -6.41 -15.35
C ALA A 236 38.93 -7.52 -15.36
N PRO A 237 39.26 -8.15 -16.50
CA PRO A 237 40.38 -9.08 -16.54
C PRO A 237 41.67 -8.34 -16.20
N PRO A 238 42.62 -8.98 -15.48
CA PRO A 238 43.86 -8.33 -15.09
C PRO A 238 44.61 -7.84 -16.33
N PRO A 239 45.26 -6.66 -16.26
CA PRO A 239 45.99 -6.12 -17.39
C PRO A 239 47.05 -7.13 -17.84
N LEU A 240 47.07 -7.40 -19.15
CA LEU A 240 48.06 -8.25 -19.80
C LEU A 240 49.46 -7.79 -19.39
N ALA A 241 50.24 -8.68 -18.79
CA ALA A 241 51.64 -8.43 -18.48
C ALA A 241 52.37 -8.01 -19.76
N GLU A 242 53.05 -6.87 -19.71
CA GLU A 242 53.95 -6.44 -20.77
C GLU A 242 55.00 -7.54 -21.01
N PRO A 243 55.35 -7.84 -22.28
CA PRO A 243 56.32 -8.89 -22.56
C PRO A 243 57.67 -8.50 -21.98
N GLU A 244 58.21 -9.36 -21.12
CA GLU A 244 59.58 -9.27 -20.63
C GLU A 244 60.52 -9.09 -21.81
N ALA A 245 61.29 -8.00 -21.81
CA ALA A 245 62.37 -7.79 -22.75
C ALA A 245 63.39 -8.93 -22.58
N SER A 246 63.33 -9.89 -23.49
CA SER A 246 64.29 -10.98 -23.64
C SER A 246 65.71 -10.43 -23.61
N SER A 247 66.42 -10.71 -22.52
CA SER A 247 67.87 -10.61 -22.46
C SER A 247 68.49 -11.68 -23.36
N SER A 248 68.99 -11.29 -24.54
CA SER A 248 69.92 -12.11 -25.32
C SER A 248 71.33 -11.55 -25.20
N THR A 249 72.04 -12.03 -24.19
CA THR A 249 73.51 -12.04 -24.15
C THR A 249 74.01 -13.05 -25.20
N ALA A 250 74.77 -12.57 -26.18
CA ALA A 250 75.67 -13.42 -26.97
C ALA A 250 77.05 -12.76 -27.00
N LEU A 251 78.02 -13.50 -26.46
CA LEU A 251 79.43 -13.17 -26.34
C LEU A 251 80.17 -13.23 -27.68
N VAL A 252 81.02 -12.22 -27.91
CA VAL A 252 82.43 -12.24 -28.35
C VAL A 252 82.84 -13.06 -29.59
N GLY A 253 83.54 -12.38 -30.52
CA GLY A 253 84.47 -13.01 -31.48
C GLY A 253 85.16 -12.06 -32.47
N GLU A 254 86.33 -11.53 -32.07
CA GLU A 254 87.56 -11.17 -32.84
C GLU A 254 87.52 -10.37 -34.16
N ALA A 255 88.27 -9.24 -34.20
CA ALA A 255 89.57 -9.11 -34.89
C ALA A 255 89.90 -7.63 -35.26
N GLY A 256 91.11 -7.14 -34.94
CA GLY A 256 91.71 -6.00 -35.67
C GLY A 256 92.70 -5.11 -34.93
N THR A 257 94.00 -5.47 -35.04
CA THR A 257 95.26 -4.70 -34.83
C THR A 257 95.65 -4.20 -33.44
#